data_AF-A0A1A8Q319-F1
#
_entry.id   AF-A0A1A8Q319-F1
#
_cell.length_a   1.000
_cell.length_b   1.000
_cell.length_c   1.000
_cell.angle_alpha   90.00
_cell.angle_beta   90.00
_cell.angle_gamma   90.00
#
_symmetry.space_group_name_H-M   'P 1'
#
loop_
_entity.id
_entity.type
_entity.pdbx_description
1 polymer ?
#
loop_
_entity_poly.entity_id
_entity_poly.type
_entity_poly.pdbx_seq_one_letter_code
_entity_poly.pdbx_strand_id
1 'polypeptide(L)'
;MGVKAVESHMQSEKHKAAAKTREQTNAISQFCTVSPVFPASESPNPAATASASDLRGIFGSTATLQAEVLWCLHSVTRHQSYGANEGITDREAQQRKSAEEAIEELRKKKQILLQVSNSLQRDADKLAEDAEGKSGTLMAQLITKSNTLRKRYREKMYELEQVETELKTKTEELRSIP
;
A
#
# COMPACT_ATOMS: atom_id res chain seq x y z
N MET A 1 -19.45 -8.74 -17.29
CA MET A 1 -18.01 -8.43 -17.31
C MET A 1 -17.50 -8.70 -18.72
N GLY A 2 -16.97 -7.70 -19.42
CA GLY A 2 -16.68 -7.78 -20.85
C GLY A 2 -15.44 -8.62 -21.16
N VAL A 3 -15.47 -9.37 -22.26
CA VAL A 3 -14.39 -10.28 -22.73
C VAL A 3 -13.04 -9.57 -22.81
N LYS A 4 -13.04 -8.27 -23.13
CA LYS A 4 -11.83 -7.43 -23.20
C LYS A 4 -11.15 -7.21 -21.84
N ALA A 5 -11.90 -7.21 -20.73
CA ALA A 5 -11.33 -7.11 -19.39
C ALA A 5 -10.62 -8.41 -18.99
N VAL A 6 -11.13 -9.56 -19.44
CA VAL A 6 -10.52 -10.87 -19.21
C VAL A 6 -9.24 -11.03 -20.05
N GLU A 7 -9.25 -10.62 -21.33
CA GLU A 7 -8.04 -10.61 -22.17
C GLU A 7 -6.94 -9.69 -21.63
N SER A 8 -7.31 -8.48 -21.17
CA SER A 8 -6.35 -7.56 -20.55
C SER A 8 -5.74 -8.15 -19.27
N HIS A 9 -6.53 -8.86 -18.47
CA HIS A 9 -6.05 -9.57 -17.29
C HIS A 9 -5.08 -10.70 -17.66
N MET A 10 -5.35 -11.47 -18.72
CA MET A 10 -4.46 -12.53 -19.20
C MET A 10 -3.13 -12.01 -19.75
N GLN A 11 -3.08 -10.76 -20.22
CA GLN A 11 -1.86 -10.13 -20.73
C GLN A 11 -1.06 -9.36 -19.66
N SER A 12 -1.56 -9.31 -18.41
CA SER A 12 -0.89 -8.66 -17.30
C SER A 12 0.50 -9.26 -17.04
N GLU A 13 1.46 -8.39 -16.74
CA GLU A 13 2.88 -8.72 -16.53
C GLU A 13 3.07 -9.81 -15.46
N LYS A 14 2.16 -9.87 -14.48
CA LYS A 14 2.12 -10.90 -13.44
C LYS A 14 1.91 -12.32 -14.00
N HIS A 15 1.03 -12.47 -15.00
CA HIS A 15 0.80 -13.77 -15.67
C HIS A 15 1.98 -14.15 -16.56
N LYS A 16 2.64 -13.18 -17.21
CA LYS A 16 3.85 -13.42 -18.02
C LYS A 16 5.05 -13.84 -17.16
N ALA A 17 5.22 -13.23 -15.98
CA ALA A 17 6.24 -13.63 -15.02
C ALA A 17 5.99 -15.06 -14.50
N ALA A 18 4.75 -15.36 -14.08
CA ALA A 18 4.38 -16.70 -13.64
C ALA A 18 4.52 -17.78 -14.75
N ALA A 19 4.23 -17.43 -16.01
CA ALA A 19 4.43 -18.33 -17.14
C ALA A 19 5.93 -18.58 -17.41
N LYS A 20 6.78 -17.55 -17.36
CA LYS A 20 8.25 -17.70 -17.49
C LYS A 20 8.85 -18.52 -16.36
N THR A 21 8.42 -18.32 -15.11
CA THR A 21 8.87 -19.12 -13.96
C THR A 21 8.46 -20.58 -14.10
N ARG A 22 7.28 -20.87 -14.68
CA ARG A 22 6.82 -22.23 -14.98
C ARG A 22 7.63 -22.93 -16.08
N GLU A 23 8.19 -22.20 -17.04
CA GLU A 23 9.13 -22.75 -18.04
C GLU A 23 10.52 -23.04 -17.45
N GLN A 24 10.87 -22.38 -16.33
CA GLN A 24 12.17 -22.51 -15.67
C GLN A 24 12.21 -23.57 -14.55
N THR A 25 11.06 -24.05 -14.09
CA THR A 25 10.98 -25.21 -13.19
C THR A 25 11.20 -26.50 -13.96
N ASN A 26 12.21 -27.28 -13.57
CA ASN A 26 12.54 -28.58 -14.16
C ASN A 26 11.29 -29.43 -14.39
N ALA A 27 11.15 -29.96 -15.60
CA ALA A 27 10.01 -30.78 -15.98
C ALA A 27 9.91 -32.01 -15.06
N ILE A 28 8.71 -32.26 -14.52
CA ILE A 28 8.41 -33.40 -13.64
C ILE A 28 8.78 -34.76 -14.30
N SER A 29 8.87 -34.79 -15.64
CA SER A 29 9.36 -35.95 -16.39
C SER A 29 10.78 -36.39 -16.03
N GLN A 30 11.63 -35.49 -15.50
CA GLN A 30 12.97 -35.85 -15.02
C GLN A 30 12.96 -36.64 -13.70
N PHE A 31 11.86 -36.57 -12.94
CA PHE A 31 11.72 -37.30 -11.67
C PHE A 31 11.14 -38.71 -11.85
N CYS A 32 10.55 -39.01 -13.01
CA CYS A 32 9.85 -40.28 -13.28
C CYS A 32 10.61 -41.23 -14.21
N THR A 33 11.90 -40.99 -14.51
CA THR A 33 12.70 -41.96 -15.27
C THR A 33 12.97 -43.20 -14.41
N VAL A 34 12.06 -44.17 -14.51
CA VAL A 34 12.26 -45.54 -14.06
C VAL A 34 13.22 -46.20 -15.05
N SER A 35 14.50 -46.32 -14.70
CA SER A 35 15.39 -47.23 -15.42
C SER A 35 14.92 -48.66 -15.20
N PRO A 36 14.71 -49.48 -16.26
CA PRO A 36 14.40 -50.88 -16.07
C PRO A 36 15.66 -51.61 -15.56
N VAL A 37 15.54 -52.21 -14.38
CA VAL A 37 16.52 -53.13 -13.80
C VAL A 37 16.55 -54.41 -14.63
N PHE A 38 17.70 -54.70 -15.26
CA PHE A 38 18.10 -56.05 -15.66
C PHE A 38 19.01 -56.63 -14.56
N PRO A 39 18.91 -57.92 -14.20
CA PRO A 39 19.70 -58.49 -13.11
C PRO A 39 21.07 -59.02 -13.57
N ALA A 40 21.98 -59.06 -12.59
CA ALA A 40 23.26 -59.78 -12.50
C ALA A 40 24.52 -59.15 -13.14
N SER A 41 25.39 -58.56 -12.32
CA SER A 41 26.58 -59.27 -11.79
C SER A 41 27.36 -58.42 -10.76
N GLU A 42 28.07 -59.09 -9.85
CA GLU A 42 28.70 -58.62 -8.61
C GLU A 42 29.88 -57.63 -8.74
N SER A 43 29.96 -56.63 -7.85
CA SER A 43 31.14 -56.33 -7.00
C SER A 43 30.95 -55.11 -6.08
N PRO A 44 31.57 -55.08 -4.87
CA PRO A 44 31.26 -54.09 -3.84
C PRO A 44 32.22 -52.91 -3.83
N ASN A 45 31.70 -51.69 -3.63
CA ASN A 45 32.46 -50.67 -2.90
C ASN A 45 31.53 -49.63 -2.23
N PRO A 46 31.72 -49.30 -0.93
CA PRO A 46 30.86 -48.38 -0.22
C PRO A 46 31.48 -46.97 -0.19
N ALA A 47 30.77 -45.98 -0.73
CA ALA A 47 31.07 -44.57 -0.47
C ALA A 47 29.77 -43.87 -0.07
N ALA A 48 29.71 -43.52 1.22
CA ALA A 48 28.60 -42.83 1.84
C ALA A 48 28.29 -41.52 1.09
N THR A 49 27.09 -41.42 0.54
CA THR A 49 26.49 -40.16 0.12
C THR A 49 25.28 -39.90 0.99
N ALA A 50 25.24 -38.68 1.51
CA ALA A 50 24.37 -38.19 2.55
C ALA A 50 22.89 -38.59 2.39
N SER A 51 22.29 -38.89 3.53
CA SER A 51 20.86 -39.06 3.78
C SER A 51 20.02 -37.94 3.16
N ALA A 52 19.59 -38.12 1.92
CA ALA A 52 18.29 -37.66 1.50
C ALA A 52 17.32 -38.71 2.03
N SER A 53 16.59 -38.41 3.11
CA SER A 53 15.50 -39.27 3.59
C SER A 53 14.66 -39.68 2.39
N ASP A 54 14.74 -40.95 1.99
CA ASP A 54 14.20 -41.43 0.73
C ASP A 54 12.67 -41.33 0.81
N LEU A 55 12.13 -40.25 0.24
CA LEU A 55 10.69 -39.95 0.27
C LEU A 55 9.86 -41.08 -0.35
N ARG A 56 10.50 -42.00 -1.09
CA ARG A 56 9.93 -43.26 -1.58
C ARG A 56 9.27 -44.10 -0.49
N GLY A 57 9.71 -43.99 0.76
CA GLY A 57 9.09 -44.68 1.90
C GLY A 57 7.86 -43.97 2.50
N ILE A 58 7.70 -42.67 2.22
CA ILE A 58 6.65 -41.82 2.84
C ILE A 58 5.40 -41.77 1.95
N PHE A 59 5.58 -41.76 0.63
CA PHE A 59 4.49 -41.94 -0.32
C PHE A 59 4.39 -43.43 -0.63
N GLY A 60 3.37 -44.10 -0.08
CA GLY A 60 3.20 -45.55 -0.18
C GLY A 60 3.46 -46.11 -1.58
N SER A 61 3.90 -47.36 -1.65
CA SER A 61 4.39 -48.04 -2.87
C SER A 61 3.32 -48.22 -3.98
N THR A 62 2.10 -47.72 -3.78
CA THR A 62 0.99 -47.83 -4.71
C THR A 62 0.84 -46.54 -5.54
N ALA A 63 0.85 -46.69 -6.86
CA ALA A 63 0.75 -45.57 -7.81
C ALA A 63 -0.49 -44.68 -7.56
N THR A 64 -1.60 -45.26 -7.10
CA THR A 64 -2.83 -44.52 -6.77
C THR A 64 -2.63 -43.57 -5.59
N LEU A 65 -1.97 -44.03 -4.53
CA LEU A 65 -1.74 -43.23 -3.34
C LEU A 65 -0.74 -42.11 -3.63
N GLN A 66 0.28 -42.38 -4.46
CA GLN A 66 1.18 -41.33 -4.94
C GLN A 66 0.44 -40.24 -5.73
N ALA A 67 -0.48 -40.62 -6.62
CA ALA A 67 -1.29 -39.68 -7.39
C ALA A 67 -2.20 -38.84 -6.49
N GLU A 68 -2.81 -39.45 -5.47
CA GLU A 68 -3.66 -38.74 -4.50
C GLU A 68 -2.88 -37.73 -3.66
N VAL A 69 -1.69 -38.08 -3.15
CA VAL A 69 -0.90 -37.12 -2.36
C VAL A 69 -0.33 -36.01 -3.26
N LEU A 70 0.06 -36.33 -4.49
CA LEU A 70 0.42 -35.31 -5.50
C LEU A 70 -0.76 -34.38 -5.80
N TRP A 71 -1.97 -34.91 -5.96
CA TRP A 71 -3.18 -34.11 -6.15
C TRP A 71 -3.47 -33.22 -4.94
N CYS A 72 -3.32 -33.76 -3.73
CA CYS A 72 -3.54 -33.03 -2.49
C CYS A 72 -2.50 -31.89 -2.34
N LEU A 73 -1.22 -32.17 -2.56
CA LEU A 73 -0.15 -31.17 -2.53
C LEU A 73 -0.30 -30.13 -3.64
N HIS A 74 -0.67 -30.55 -4.85
CA HIS A 74 -0.96 -29.65 -5.97
C HIS A 74 -2.12 -28.72 -5.63
N SER A 75 -3.18 -29.25 -5.03
CA SER A 75 -4.35 -28.48 -4.62
C SER A 75 -3.99 -27.47 -3.53
N VAL A 76 -3.26 -27.88 -2.50
CA VAL A 76 -2.79 -26.98 -1.43
C VAL A 76 -1.88 -25.88 -1.99
N THR A 77 -0.95 -26.21 -2.89
CA THR A 77 -0.06 -25.23 -3.53
C THR A 77 -0.80 -24.28 -4.48
N ARG A 78 -1.91 -24.73 -5.07
CA ARG A 78 -2.78 -23.94 -5.96
C ARG A 78 -3.75 -23.03 -5.20
N HIS A 79 -3.96 -23.25 -3.91
CA HIS A 79 -4.82 -22.38 -3.11
C HIS A 79 -4.19 -20.98 -3.04
N GLN A 80 -4.85 -20.01 -3.70
CA GLN A 80 -4.49 -18.58 -3.73
C GLN A 80 -4.27 -17.95 -2.34
N SER A 81 -4.78 -18.59 -1.28
CA SER A 81 -4.67 -18.13 0.11
C SER A 81 -3.23 -18.05 0.63
N TYR A 82 -2.28 -18.82 0.10
CA TYR A 82 -0.89 -18.79 0.58
C TYR A 82 -0.11 -17.57 0.08
N GLY A 83 -0.51 -16.97 -1.04
CA GLY A 83 0.08 -15.71 -1.55
C GLY A 83 -0.69 -14.46 -1.15
N ALA A 84 -1.81 -14.58 -0.42
CA ALA A 84 -2.68 -13.45 -0.07
C ALA A 84 -2.04 -12.46 0.92
N ASN A 85 -1.00 -12.89 1.64
CA ASN A 85 -0.25 -12.05 2.57
C ASN A 85 0.92 -11.32 1.90
N GLU A 86 1.34 -11.72 0.70
CA GLU A 86 2.40 -11.02 -0.03
C GLU A 86 1.85 -9.69 -0.57
N GLY A 87 2.32 -8.58 0.02
CA GLY A 87 1.88 -7.22 -0.30
C GLY A 87 0.93 -6.58 0.71
N ILE A 88 0.56 -7.27 1.80
CA ILE A 88 -0.14 -6.63 2.94
C ILE A 88 0.76 -5.57 3.55
N THR A 89 2.02 -5.90 3.82
CA THR A 89 3.04 -4.97 4.32
C THR A 89 3.27 -3.79 3.37
N ASP A 90 3.31 -4.04 2.06
CA ASP A 90 3.51 -2.99 1.06
C ASP A 90 2.29 -2.06 0.96
N ARG A 91 1.08 -2.62 1.07
CA ARG A 91 -0.17 -1.86 1.08
C ARG A 91 -0.30 -1.02 2.35
N GLU A 92 0.05 -1.58 3.51
CA GLU A 92 0.08 -0.87 4.80
C GLU A 92 1.13 0.26 4.78
N ALA A 93 2.34 -0.02 4.29
CA ALA A 93 3.39 0.98 4.13
C ALA A 93 2.95 2.11 3.18
N GLN A 94 2.30 1.77 2.06
CA GLN A 94 1.76 2.76 1.12
C GLN A 94 0.62 3.58 1.75
N GLN A 95 -0.24 2.96 2.55
CA GLN A 95 -1.30 3.66 3.28
C GLN A 95 -0.73 4.64 4.31
N ARG A 96 0.25 4.20 5.12
CA ARG A 96 0.96 5.07 6.07
C ARG A 96 1.61 6.25 5.36
N LYS A 97 2.34 5.99 4.27
CA LYS A 97 2.97 7.05 3.47
C LYS A 97 1.94 8.07 2.96
N SER A 98 0.82 7.60 2.40
CA SER A 98 -0.23 8.50 1.91
C SER A 98 -0.90 9.32 3.03
N ALA A 99 -1.06 8.73 4.22
CA ALA A 99 -1.60 9.42 5.39
C ALA A 99 -0.62 10.47 5.94
N GLU A 100 0.68 10.17 5.96
CA GLU A 100 1.74 11.11 6.31
C GLU A 100 1.79 12.30 5.34
N GLU A 101 1.71 12.05 4.03
CA GLU A 101 1.64 13.09 3.00
C GLU A 101 0.41 14.00 3.20
N ALA A 102 -0.75 13.44 3.51
CA ALA A 102 -1.97 14.20 3.80
C ALA A 102 -1.83 15.07 5.07
N ILE A 103 -1.21 14.54 6.14
CA ILE A 103 -0.92 15.33 7.35
C ILE A 103 0.03 16.49 7.04
N GLU A 104 1.04 16.24 6.20
CA GLU A 104 1.99 17.27 5.80
C GLU A 104 1.33 18.37 4.96
N GLU A 105 0.38 18.01 4.09
CA GLU A 105 -0.44 18.97 3.36
C GLU A 105 -1.33 19.80 4.31
N LEU A 106 -1.98 19.18 5.29
CA LEU A 106 -2.77 19.88 6.30
C LEU A 106 -1.91 20.84 7.15
N ARG A 107 -0.67 20.47 7.49
CA ARG A 107 0.29 21.37 8.16
C ARG A 107 0.65 22.58 7.31
N LYS A 108 0.90 22.37 6.01
CA LYS A 108 1.15 23.49 5.07
C LYS A 108 -0.06 24.40 4.96
N LYS A 109 -1.26 23.82 4.82
CA LYS A 109 -2.52 24.59 4.79
C LYS A 109 -2.70 25.41 6.06
N LYS A 110 -2.47 24.82 7.24
CA LYS A 110 -2.48 25.52 8.53
C LYS A 110 -1.52 26.72 8.53
N GLN A 111 -0.28 26.51 8.09
CA GLN A 111 0.73 27.58 8.04
C GLN A 111 0.29 28.74 7.14
N ILE A 112 -0.25 28.43 5.96
CA ILE A 112 -0.75 29.44 5.02
C ILE A 112 -1.93 30.20 5.62
N LEU A 113 -2.89 29.50 6.24
CA LEU A 113 -4.04 30.13 6.89
C LEU A 113 -3.62 31.05 8.03
N LEU A 114 -2.62 30.68 8.83
CA LEU A 114 -2.05 31.56 9.85
C LEU A 114 -1.43 32.82 9.24
N GLN A 115 -0.65 32.67 8.16
CA GLN A 115 -0.04 33.81 7.47
C GLN A 115 -1.10 34.78 6.91
N VAL A 116 -2.12 34.23 6.23
CA VAL A 116 -3.22 35.01 5.65
C VAL A 116 -4.05 35.68 6.73
N SER A 117 -4.35 34.98 7.83
CA SER A 117 -5.09 35.56 8.96
C SER A 117 -4.31 36.72 9.59
N ASN A 118 -3.00 36.53 9.82
CA ASN A 118 -2.15 37.59 10.35
C ASN A 118 -2.03 38.79 9.41
N SER A 119 -1.99 38.60 8.09
CA SER A 119 -1.99 39.72 7.15
C SER A 119 -3.33 40.45 7.15
N LEU A 120 -4.46 39.73 7.13
CA LEU A 120 -5.80 40.34 7.18
C LEU A 120 -6.00 41.16 8.46
N GLN A 121 -5.52 40.66 9.60
CA GLN A 121 -5.57 41.38 10.86
C GLN A 121 -4.73 42.67 10.81
N ARG A 122 -3.47 42.57 10.37
CA ARG A 122 -2.57 43.73 10.22
C ARG A 122 -3.13 44.79 9.28
N ASP A 123 -3.68 44.38 8.14
CA ASP A 123 -4.28 45.30 7.17
C ASP A 123 -5.54 45.96 7.74
N ALA A 124 -6.35 45.22 8.52
CA ALA A 124 -7.52 45.77 9.19
C ALA A 124 -7.15 46.79 10.26
N ASP A 125 -6.11 46.51 11.05
CA ASP A 125 -5.62 47.41 12.10
C ASP A 125 -5.01 48.67 11.49
N LYS A 126 -4.21 48.54 10.43
CA LYS A 126 -3.68 49.68 9.67
C LYS A 126 -4.79 50.57 9.10
N LEU A 127 -5.85 49.98 8.53
CA LEU A 127 -6.99 50.75 8.04
C LEU A 127 -7.77 51.46 9.17
N ALA A 128 -7.78 50.90 10.38
CA ALA A 128 -8.39 51.53 11.53
C ALA A 128 -7.54 52.71 12.02
N GLU A 129 -6.23 52.53 12.17
CA GLU A 129 -5.27 53.61 12.49
C GLU A 129 -5.35 54.75 11.47
N ASP A 130 -5.33 54.42 10.17
CA ASP A 130 -5.46 55.38 9.07
C ASP A 130 -6.78 56.17 9.10
N ALA A 131 -7.82 55.65 9.76
CA ALA A 131 -9.12 56.30 9.89
C ALA A 131 -9.14 57.33 11.02
N GLU A 132 -8.35 57.17 12.08
CA GLU A 132 -8.29 58.09 13.22
C GLU A 132 -7.84 59.51 12.82
N GLY A 133 -6.98 59.61 11.80
CA GLY A 133 -6.50 60.88 11.24
C GLY A 133 -7.41 61.50 10.19
N LYS A 134 -8.57 60.91 9.88
CA LYS A 134 -9.48 61.35 8.81
C LYS A 134 -10.87 61.65 9.35
N SER A 135 -11.65 62.43 8.61
CA SER A 135 -13.01 62.82 8.99
C SER A 135 -14.02 62.61 7.86
N GLY A 136 -15.30 62.59 8.22
CA GLY A 136 -16.41 62.49 7.28
C GLY A 136 -16.43 61.17 6.48
N THR A 137 -16.78 61.26 5.21
CA THR A 137 -16.96 60.09 4.32
C THR A 137 -15.73 59.21 4.21
N LEU A 138 -14.53 59.80 4.21
CA LEU A 138 -13.29 59.04 4.04
C LEU A 138 -12.98 58.17 5.27
N MET A 139 -13.23 58.68 6.48
CA MET A 139 -13.15 57.89 7.71
C MET A 139 -14.13 56.71 7.65
N ALA A 140 -15.40 56.98 7.32
CA ALA A 140 -16.43 55.94 7.26
C ALA A 140 -16.08 54.82 6.26
N GLN A 141 -15.49 55.16 5.11
CA GLN A 141 -15.02 54.17 4.13
C GLN A 141 -13.89 53.29 4.69
N LEU A 142 -12.92 53.86 5.40
CA LEU A 142 -11.81 53.10 5.98
C LEU A 142 -12.28 52.16 7.08
N ILE A 143 -13.17 52.62 7.96
CA ILE A 143 -13.81 51.79 8.99
C ILE A 143 -14.59 50.63 8.34
N THR A 144 -15.33 50.89 7.26
CA THR A 144 -16.07 49.85 6.55
C THR A 144 -15.15 48.79 5.94
N LYS A 145 -14.04 49.23 5.31
CA LYS A 145 -13.02 48.32 4.77
C LYS A 145 -12.35 47.50 5.87
N SER A 146 -11.95 48.14 6.98
CA SER A 146 -11.37 47.46 8.16
C SER A 146 -12.32 46.38 8.70
N ASN A 147 -13.60 46.71 8.89
CA ASN A 147 -14.62 45.75 9.37
C ASN A 147 -14.82 44.57 8.42
N THR A 148 -14.72 44.80 7.10
CA THR A 148 -14.78 43.74 6.09
C THR A 148 -13.59 42.78 6.23
N LEU A 149 -12.39 43.31 6.43
CA LEU A 149 -11.20 42.49 6.67
C LEU A 149 -11.27 41.72 8.00
N ARG A 150 -11.78 42.33 9.07
CA ARG A 150 -12.02 41.64 10.36
C ARG A 150 -13.03 40.50 10.23
N LYS A 151 -14.05 40.66 9.37
CA LYS A 151 -14.99 39.57 9.06
C LYS A 151 -14.27 38.41 8.35
N ARG A 152 -13.52 38.70 7.29
CA ARG A 152 -12.71 37.71 6.55
C ARG A 152 -11.69 37.00 7.45
N TYR A 153 -11.06 37.74 8.37
CA TYR A 153 -10.16 37.19 9.38
C TYR A 153 -10.86 36.15 10.25
N ARG A 154 -12.05 36.46 10.78
CA ARG A 154 -12.84 35.50 11.58
C ARG A 154 -13.21 34.25 10.79
N GLU A 155 -13.60 34.42 9.52
CA GLU A 155 -13.88 33.29 8.62
C GLU A 155 -12.64 32.40 8.43
N LYS A 156 -11.46 33.00 8.25
CA LYS A 156 -10.20 32.26 8.11
C LYS A 156 -9.75 31.59 9.41
N MET A 157 -10.01 32.20 10.56
CA MET A 157 -9.76 31.59 11.87
C MET A 157 -10.66 30.37 12.11
N TYR A 158 -11.92 30.42 11.66
CA TYR A 158 -12.81 29.26 11.72
C TYR A 158 -12.33 28.13 10.79
N GLU A 159 -11.88 28.46 9.57
CA GLU A 159 -11.26 27.47 8.67
C GLU A 159 -9.98 26.86 9.27
N LEU A 160 -9.17 27.67 9.96
CA LEU A 160 -7.99 27.20 10.68
C LEU A 160 -8.36 26.19 11.77
N GLU A 161 -9.38 26.49 12.58
CA GLU A 161 -9.86 25.59 13.64
C GLU A 161 -10.33 24.25 13.07
N GLN A 162 -11.07 24.27 11.96
CA GLN A 162 -11.45 23.04 11.24
C GLN A 162 -10.23 22.23 10.81
N VAL A 163 -9.23 22.87 10.20
CA VAL A 163 -7.98 22.20 9.79
C VAL A 163 -7.23 21.64 11.01
N GLU A 164 -7.23 22.31 12.15
CA GLU A 164 -6.61 21.80 13.37
C GLU A 164 -7.34 20.57 13.93
N THR A 165 -8.67 20.55 13.89
CA THR A 165 -9.46 19.37 14.29
C THR A 165 -9.23 18.18 13.35
N GLU A 166 -9.16 18.43 12.04
CA GLU A 166 -8.87 17.41 11.04
C GLU A 166 -7.46 16.86 11.22
N LEU A 167 -6.47 17.72 11.46
CA LEU A 167 -5.08 17.31 11.71
C LEU A 167 -4.97 16.43 12.96
N LYS A 168 -5.65 16.79 14.06
CA LYS A 168 -5.72 15.96 15.28
C LYS A 168 -6.30 14.58 14.96
N THR A 169 -7.46 14.56 14.29
CA THR A 169 -8.14 13.32 13.91
C THR A 169 -7.26 12.43 13.01
N LYS A 170 -6.65 13.00 11.97
CA LYS A 170 -5.75 12.28 11.05
C LYS A 170 -4.49 11.75 11.74
N THR A 171 -3.97 12.51 12.71
CA THR A 171 -2.81 12.08 13.50
C THR A 171 -3.17 10.93 14.45
N GLU A 172 -4.36 10.95 15.04
CA GLU A 172 -4.89 9.86 15.86
C GLU A 172 -5.16 8.61 15.01
N GLU A 173 -5.75 8.77 13.83
CA GLU A 173 -5.93 7.69 12.84
C GLU A 173 -4.58 7.05 12.48
N LEU A 174 -3.54 7.84 12.18
CA LEU A 174 -2.21 7.32 11.85
C LEU A 174 -1.59 6.55 13.02
N ARG A 175 -1.78 6.99 14.27
CA ARG A 175 -1.32 6.26 15.47
C ARG A 175 -2.06 4.94 15.69
N SER A 176 -3.28 4.81 15.16
CA SER A 176 -4.09 3.61 15.27
C SER A 176 -3.76 2.53 14.24
N ILE A 177 -2.97 2.86 13.20
CA ILE A 177 -2.52 1.90 12.19
C ILE A 177 -1.45 0.99 12.85
N PRO A 178 -1.71 -0.33 13.00
CA PRO A 178 -0.79 -1.30 13.61
C PRO A 178 0.45 -1.50 12.75
#